data_AF-A0A7M5V7P9-F1
#
_entry.id   AF-A0A7M5V7P9-F1
#
_cell.length_a   1.000
_cell.length_b   1.000
_cell.length_c   1.000
_cell.angle_alpha   90.00
_cell.angle_beta   90.00
_cell.angle_gamma   90.00
#
_symmetry.space_group_name_H-M   'P 1'
#
loop_
_entity.id
_entity.type
_entity.pdbx_description
1 polymer ?
#
loop_
_entity_poly.entity_id
_entity_poly.type
_entity_poly.pdbx_seq_one_letter_code
_entity_poly.pdbx_strand_id
1 'polypeptide(L)'
;GYDFCLLKDLPTYYQVLNELYEEGDVLENTCYHTCPNECVRKSYTVRKSTYRIGSQSVYEEMKKTIPKFNNRSINEIEKYISDNILKIHVSFFDNTVETEEMQPAVSWNSLIATMGGAIGLGLGFSFITGFEFLFFFFDVIKLAWQRRKQKQVLGM
;
A
#
# COMPACT_ATOMS: atom_id res chain seq x y z
N GLY A 1 19.44 -26.97 0.75
CA GLY A 1 18.34 -26.74 -0.21
C GLY A 1 17.20 -27.60 0.23
N TYR A 2 16.01 -27.05 0.33
CA TYR A 2 14.80 -27.81 0.65
C TYR A 2 14.19 -28.30 -0.67
N ASP A 3 14.00 -29.61 -0.78
CA ASP A 3 13.28 -30.24 -1.89
C ASP A 3 11.77 -30.22 -1.61
N PHE A 4 10.96 -30.15 -2.67
CA PHE A 4 9.51 -30.29 -2.57
C PHE A 4 9.14 -31.67 -2.00
N CYS A 5 8.06 -31.75 -1.20
CA CYS A 5 7.57 -33.03 -0.67
C CYS A 5 7.23 -34.00 -1.81
N LEU A 6 7.80 -35.21 -1.76
CA LEU A 6 7.58 -36.23 -2.78
C LEU A 6 6.30 -37.02 -2.50
N LEU A 7 5.75 -37.66 -3.54
CA LEU A 7 4.50 -38.44 -3.46
C LEU A 7 4.53 -39.56 -2.40
N LYS A 8 5.72 -40.02 -2.01
CA LYS A 8 5.92 -41.06 -0.99
C LYS A 8 5.69 -40.57 0.43
N ASP A 9 5.80 -39.26 0.64
CA ASP A 9 5.68 -38.61 1.95
C ASP A 9 4.26 -38.02 2.15
N LEU A 10 3.35 -38.22 1.20
CA LEU A 10 1.96 -37.74 1.24
C LEU A 10 1.22 -38.06 2.55
N PRO A 11 1.28 -39.30 3.09
CA PRO A 11 0.54 -39.64 4.32
C PRO A 11 0.99 -38.80 5.51
N THR A 12 2.29 -38.60 5.65
CA THR A 12 2.89 -37.78 6.70
C THR A 12 2.66 -36.29 6.46
N TYR A 13 2.69 -35.86 5.19
CA TYR A 13 2.37 -34.50 4.79
C TYR A 13 0.93 -34.10 5.09
N TYR A 14 -0.05 -34.98 4.82
CA TYR A 14 -1.46 -34.71 5.18
C TYR A 14 -1.68 -34.69 6.68
N GLN A 15 -0.96 -35.51 7.46
CA GLN A 15 -1.01 -35.46 8.91
C GLN A 15 -0.53 -34.10 9.43
N VAL A 16 0.63 -33.63 8.95
CA VAL A 16 1.20 -32.33 9.33
C VAL A 16 0.33 -31.17 8.86
N LEU A 17 -0.24 -31.22 7.64
CA LEU A 17 -1.16 -30.20 7.17
C LEU A 17 -2.44 -30.13 8.00
N ASN A 18 -2.98 -31.27 8.41
CA ASN A 18 -4.18 -31.31 9.25
C ASN A 18 -3.88 -30.76 10.65
N GLU A 19 -2.74 -31.09 11.24
CA GLU A 19 -2.27 -30.49 12.50
C GLU A 19 -2.11 -28.97 12.37
N LEU A 20 -1.50 -28.47 11.27
CA LEU A 20 -1.37 -27.04 10.99
C LEU A 20 -2.72 -26.35 10.73
N TYR A 21 -3.69 -27.05 10.18
CA TYR A 21 -5.04 -26.52 9.94
C TYR A 21 -5.85 -26.46 11.24
N GLU A 22 -5.73 -27.46 12.12
CA GLU A 22 -6.36 -27.47 13.44
C GLU A 22 -5.71 -26.47 14.41
N GLU A 23 -4.40 -26.23 14.30
CA GLU A 23 -3.67 -25.17 15.01
C GLU A 23 -3.71 -23.81 14.29
N GLY A 24 -4.45 -23.72 13.17
CA GLY A 24 -4.46 -22.57 12.26
C GLY A 24 -4.74 -21.22 12.96
N ASP A 25 -5.60 -21.21 13.98
CA ASP A 25 -5.91 -20.01 14.78
C ASP A 25 -4.68 -19.47 15.55
N VAL A 26 -3.74 -20.33 15.94
CA VAL A 26 -2.51 -19.94 16.66
C VAL A 26 -1.43 -19.45 15.68
N LEU A 27 -1.33 -20.09 14.51
CA LEU A 27 -0.38 -19.70 13.47
C LEU A 27 -0.82 -18.41 12.76
N GLU A 28 -2.12 -18.19 12.59
CA GLU A 28 -2.68 -16.96 12.02
C GLU A 28 -2.38 -15.75 12.91
N ASN A 29 -2.52 -15.88 14.24
CA ASN A 29 -2.19 -14.81 15.19
C ASN A 29 -0.67 -14.47 15.23
N THR A 30 0.21 -15.46 15.08
CA THR A 30 1.67 -15.21 15.06
C THR A 30 2.14 -14.58 13.75
N CYS A 31 1.57 -15.01 12.61
CA CYS A 31 1.89 -14.43 11.31
C CYS A 31 1.32 -13.01 11.15
N TYR A 32 0.10 -12.77 11.64
CA TYR A 32 -0.58 -11.47 11.56
C TYR A 32 0.17 -10.35 12.30
N HIS A 33 0.76 -10.63 13.46
CA HIS A 33 1.55 -9.63 14.20
C HIS A 33 2.97 -9.43 13.66
N THR A 34 3.49 -10.41 12.91
CA THR A 34 4.85 -10.35 12.36
C THR A 34 4.90 -9.58 11.04
N CYS A 35 3.83 -9.65 10.24
CA CYS A 35 3.74 -8.95 8.96
C CYS A 35 3.06 -7.58 9.12
N PRO A 36 3.78 -6.46 8.91
CA PRO A 36 3.14 -5.15 8.86
C PRO A 36 2.20 -5.05 7.65
N ASN A 37 1.10 -4.32 7.83
CA ASN A 37 0.20 -4.00 6.73
C ASN A 37 0.92 -3.17 5.66
N GLU A 38 0.61 -3.43 4.39
CA GLU A 38 1.13 -2.65 3.28
C GLU A 38 0.60 -1.21 3.31
N CYS A 39 1.50 -0.23 3.17
CA CYS A 39 1.11 1.18 3.15
C CYS A 39 0.44 1.59 1.84
N VAL A 40 0.72 0.89 0.74
CA VAL A 40 0.19 1.20 -0.60
C VAL A 40 -0.45 -0.06 -1.18
N ARG A 41 -1.76 0.00 -1.37
CA ARG A 41 -2.54 -1.07 -2.01
C ARG A 41 -3.14 -0.56 -3.32
N LYS A 42 -3.04 -1.38 -4.37
CA LYS A 42 -3.71 -1.16 -5.65
C LYS A 42 -4.74 -2.26 -5.87
N SER A 43 -6.02 -1.90 -5.88
CA SER A 43 -7.13 -2.82 -6.15
C SER A 43 -7.79 -2.50 -7.49
N TYR A 44 -8.16 -3.53 -8.25
CA TYR A 44 -8.85 -3.38 -9.53
C TYR A 44 -10.25 -3.97 -9.46
N THR A 45 -11.27 -3.16 -9.75
CA THR A 45 -12.66 -3.62 -9.87
C THR A 45 -12.90 -4.16 -11.28
N VAL A 46 -13.16 -5.46 -11.40
CA VAL A 46 -13.35 -6.12 -12.70
C VAL A 46 -14.82 -6.08 -13.10
N ARG A 47 -15.12 -5.50 -14.28
CA ARG A 47 -16.43 -5.59 -14.93
C ARG A 47 -16.37 -6.57 -16.08
N LYS A 48 -17.13 -7.67 -15.99
CA LYS A 48 -17.15 -8.73 -16.99
C LYS A 48 -18.38 -8.61 -17.89
N SER A 49 -18.16 -8.54 -19.19
CA SER A 49 -19.19 -8.73 -20.21
C SER A 49 -18.80 -9.87 -21.13
N THR A 50 -19.78 -10.66 -21.56
CA THR A 50 -19.56 -11.81 -22.44
C THR A 50 -20.49 -11.69 -23.64
N TYR A 51 -19.95 -11.97 -24.82
CA TYR A 51 -20.71 -12.04 -26.05
C TYR A 51 -20.27 -13.27 -26.84
N ARG A 52 -21.17 -13.75 -27.69
CA ARG A 52 -20.87 -14.86 -28.60
C ARG A 52 -19.96 -14.34 -29.70
N ILE A 53 -18.81 -14.98 -29.87
CA ILE A 53 -17.87 -14.62 -30.93
C ILE A 53 -18.40 -15.09 -32.28
N GLY A 54 -18.31 -14.23 -33.29
CA GLY A 54 -18.64 -14.57 -34.68
C GLY A 54 -20.12 -14.40 -35.04
N SER A 55 -20.34 -13.95 -36.27
CA SER A 55 -21.62 -13.97 -36.97
C SER A 55 -21.48 -14.86 -38.21
N GLN A 56 -22.59 -15.15 -38.91
CA GLN A 56 -22.59 -15.97 -40.11
C GLN A 56 -21.55 -15.51 -41.15
N SER A 57 -21.47 -14.20 -41.40
CA SER A 57 -20.50 -13.61 -42.33
C SER A 57 -19.05 -13.77 -41.88
N VAL A 58 -18.79 -13.74 -40.57
CA VAL A 58 -17.45 -13.99 -40.02
C VAL A 58 -17.04 -15.44 -40.22
N TYR A 59 -17.97 -16.40 -40.06
CA TYR A 59 -17.68 -17.81 -40.29
C TYR A 59 -17.43 -18.12 -41.77
N GLU A 60 -18.15 -17.46 -42.69
CA GLU A 60 -17.89 -17.57 -44.13
C GLU A 60 -16.51 -17.05 -44.52
N GLU A 61 -16.08 -15.94 -43.92
CA GLU A 61 -14.74 -15.42 -44.14
C GLU A 61 -13.68 -16.35 -43.56
N MET A 62 -13.86 -16.81 -42.31
CA MET A 62 -12.97 -17.78 -41.68
C MET A 62 -12.85 -19.07 -42.49
N LYS A 63 -13.93 -19.52 -43.13
CA LYS A 63 -13.94 -20.68 -44.02
C LYS A 63 -13.06 -20.47 -45.26
N LYS A 64 -12.86 -19.24 -45.73
CA LYS A 64 -11.99 -18.93 -46.87
C LYS A 64 -10.53 -18.70 -46.44
N THR A 65 -10.35 -18.04 -45.30
CA THR A 65 -9.01 -17.63 -44.82
C THR A 65 -8.27 -18.75 -44.10
N ILE A 66 -8.98 -19.66 -43.42
CA ILE A 66 -8.38 -20.69 -42.58
C ILE A 66 -8.46 -22.05 -43.30
N PRO A 67 -7.32 -22.61 -43.78
CA PRO A 67 -7.31 -23.87 -44.56
C PRO A 67 -7.98 -25.05 -43.85
N LYS A 68 -7.92 -25.08 -42.51
CA LYS A 68 -8.57 -26.11 -41.66
C LYS A 68 -10.10 -26.07 -41.72
N PHE A 69 -10.69 -24.95 -42.16
CA PHE A 69 -12.14 -24.73 -42.22
C PHE A 69 -12.72 -24.77 -43.63
N ASN A 70 -11.90 -24.72 -44.69
CA ASN A 70 -12.35 -24.75 -46.10
C ASN A 70 -13.39 -25.85 -46.41
N ASN A 71 -13.21 -27.05 -45.85
CA ASN A 71 -14.07 -28.20 -46.10
C ASN A 71 -15.15 -28.43 -45.03
N ARG A 72 -15.25 -27.55 -44.03
CA ARG A 72 -16.25 -27.69 -42.96
C ARG A 72 -17.54 -26.94 -43.30
N SER A 73 -18.66 -27.44 -42.79
CA SER A 73 -19.91 -26.68 -42.77
C SER A 73 -19.81 -25.52 -41.77
N ILE A 74 -20.64 -24.48 -41.98
CA ILE A 74 -20.63 -23.32 -41.07
C ILE A 74 -21.03 -23.73 -39.65
N ASN A 75 -21.97 -24.67 -39.50
CA ASN A 75 -22.38 -25.21 -38.20
C ASN A 75 -21.23 -25.92 -37.45
N GLU A 76 -20.35 -26.63 -38.17
CA GLU A 76 -19.17 -27.28 -37.58
C GLU A 76 -18.11 -26.26 -37.14
N ILE A 77 -17.95 -25.18 -37.90
CA ILE A 77 -17.03 -24.09 -37.57
C ILE A 77 -17.55 -23.35 -36.33
N GLU A 78 -18.84 -22.99 -36.32
CA GLU A 78 -19.50 -22.35 -35.19
C GLU A 78 -19.37 -23.18 -33.90
N LYS A 79 -19.65 -24.49 -33.98
CA LYS A 79 -19.48 -25.40 -32.84
C LYS A 79 -18.02 -25.47 -32.38
N TYR A 80 -17.08 -25.62 -33.32
CA TYR A 80 -15.65 -25.68 -32.98
C TYR A 80 -15.17 -24.40 -32.28
N ILE A 81 -15.59 -23.24 -32.76
CA ILE A 81 -15.25 -21.94 -32.17
C ILE A 81 -15.86 -21.81 -30.77
N SER A 82 -17.12 -22.20 -30.60
CA SER A 82 -17.81 -22.16 -29.30
C SER A 82 -17.15 -23.06 -28.25
N ASP A 83 -16.68 -24.25 -28.65
CA ASP A 83 -16.17 -25.26 -27.72
C ASP A 83 -14.67 -25.08 -27.40
N ASN A 84 -13.90 -24.43 -28.28
CA ASN A 84 -12.43 -24.43 -28.20
C ASN A 84 -11.80 -23.03 -28.18
N ILE A 85 -12.54 -21.97 -28.53
CA ILE A 85 -11.97 -20.62 -28.68
C ILE A 85 -12.60 -19.65 -27.69
N LEU A 86 -11.74 -19.04 -26.88
CA LEU A 86 -12.10 -17.94 -25.99
C LEU A 86 -11.36 -16.67 -26.39
N LYS A 87 -12.10 -15.58 -26.62
CA LYS A 87 -11.52 -14.24 -26.83
C LYS A 87 -11.68 -13.43 -25.56
N ILE A 88 -10.55 -13.02 -24.97
CA ILE A 88 -10.51 -12.15 -23.80
C ILE A 88 -10.08 -10.75 -24.27
N HIS A 89 -10.85 -9.73 -23.92
CA HIS A 89 -10.49 -8.32 -24.13
C HIS A 89 -10.42 -7.64 -22.77
N VAL A 90 -9.23 -7.13 -22.42
CA VAL A 90 -8.99 -6.42 -21.16
C VAL A 90 -8.75 -4.96 -21.49
N SER A 91 -9.62 -4.09 -21.00
CA SER A 91 -9.52 -2.64 -21.17
C SER A 91 -10.03 -1.92 -19.94
N PHE A 92 -9.56 -0.69 -19.73
CA PHE A 92 -10.13 0.19 -18.71
C PHE A 92 -11.53 0.63 -19.14
N PHE A 93 -12.47 0.60 -18.19
CA PHE A 93 -13.83 1.05 -18.44
C PHE A 93 -13.88 2.58 -18.54
N ASP A 94 -13.29 3.25 -17.56
CA ASP A 94 -13.03 4.68 -17.53
C ASP A 94 -11.53 4.90 -17.29
N ASN A 95 -10.98 6.02 -17.79
CA ASN A 95 -9.58 6.40 -17.56
C ASN A 95 -9.40 7.19 -16.24
N THR A 96 -10.25 6.92 -15.26
CA THR A 96 -10.25 7.57 -13.95
C THR A 96 -9.66 6.61 -12.92
N VAL A 97 -8.84 7.16 -12.01
CA VAL A 97 -8.23 6.41 -10.91
C VAL A 97 -8.73 7.02 -9.61
N GLU A 98 -9.38 6.21 -8.79
CA GLU A 98 -9.75 6.58 -7.42
C GLU A 98 -8.53 6.35 -6.51
N THR A 99 -8.14 7.37 -5.75
CA THR A 99 -6.99 7.33 -4.86
C THR A 99 -7.42 7.76 -3.46
N GLU A 100 -7.21 6.89 -2.49
CA GLU A 100 -7.49 7.15 -1.08
C GLU A 100 -6.16 7.38 -0.35
N GLU A 101 -5.91 8.61 0.11
CA GLU A 101 -4.71 8.96 0.85
C GLU A 101 -5.05 9.31 2.30
N MET A 102 -4.33 8.70 3.24
CA MET A 102 -4.43 9.05 4.66
C MET A 102 -3.50 10.22 4.96
N GLN A 103 -4.07 11.40 5.19
CA GLN A 103 -3.33 12.58 5.63
C GLN A 103 -3.44 12.77 7.14
N PRO A 104 -2.36 13.22 7.82
CA PRO A 104 -2.41 13.49 9.25
C PRO A 104 -3.41 14.61 9.55
N ALA A 105 -4.24 14.43 10.58
CA ALA A 105 -5.26 15.40 10.97
C ALA A 105 -4.69 16.77 11.34
N VAL A 106 -3.44 16.81 11.82
CA VAL A 106 -2.74 18.05 12.17
C VAL A 106 -1.37 18.07 11.52
N SER A 107 -1.14 19.06 10.67
CA SER A 107 0.17 19.32 10.08
C SER A 107 1.10 20.02 11.08
N TRP A 108 2.41 19.92 10.88
CA TRP A 108 3.40 20.65 11.69
C TRP A 108 3.13 22.15 11.74
N ASN A 109 2.72 22.75 10.61
CA ASN A 109 2.39 24.16 10.55
C ASN A 109 1.16 24.48 11.43
N SER A 110 0.14 23.63 11.40
CA SER A 110 -1.05 23.78 12.22
C SER A 110 -0.75 23.61 13.72
N LEU A 111 0.12 22.65 14.08
CA LEU A 111 0.59 22.47 15.45
C LEU A 111 1.29 23.74 15.98
N ILE A 112 2.26 24.27 15.23
CA ILE A 112 3.01 25.46 15.63
C ILE A 112 2.11 26.69 15.70
N ALA A 113 1.21 26.86 14.73
CA ALA A 113 0.26 27.97 14.71
C ALA A 113 -0.70 27.90 15.91
N THR A 114 -1.22 26.71 16.22
CA THR A 114 -2.14 26.51 17.36
C THR A 114 -1.44 26.76 18.68
N MET A 115 -0.23 26.21 18.86
CA MET A 115 0.55 26.40 20.07
C MET A 115 0.97 27.88 20.24
N GLY A 116 1.48 28.50 19.18
CA GLY A 116 1.85 29.92 19.19
C GLY A 116 0.65 30.84 19.40
N GLY A 117 -0.49 30.52 18.82
CA GLY A 117 -1.75 31.24 19.03
C GLY A 117 -2.24 31.13 20.48
N ALA A 118 -2.22 29.93 21.06
CA ALA A 118 -2.62 29.70 22.44
C ALA A 118 -1.68 30.41 23.44
N ILE A 119 -0.36 30.30 23.23
CA ILE A 119 0.64 30.95 24.07
C ILE A 119 0.59 32.48 23.92
N GLY A 120 0.45 32.97 22.68
CA GLY A 120 0.36 34.40 22.38
C GLY A 120 -0.92 35.04 22.92
N LEU A 121 -2.06 34.36 22.80
CA LEU A 121 -3.34 34.85 23.35
C LEU A 121 -3.38 34.74 24.88
N GLY A 122 -2.87 33.65 25.45
CA GLY A 122 -2.95 33.38 26.88
C GLY A 122 -1.95 34.17 27.72
N LEU A 123 -0.70 34.24 27.28
CA LEU A 123 0.40 34.88 28.03
C LEU A 123 0.88 36.20 27.42
N GLY A 124 0.40 36.56 26.22
CA GLY A 124 0.98 37.68 25.45
C GLY A 124 2.38 37.37 24.92
N PHE A 125 2.82 36.10 24.98
CA PHE A 125 4.18 35.71 24.65
C PHE A 125 4.33 35.55 23.14
N SER A 126 5.26 36.33 22.56
CA SER A 126 5.58 36.30 21.14
C SER A 126 6.93 35.63 20.87
N PHE A 127 7.21 35.32 19.60
CA PHE A 127 8.51 34.80 19.19
C PHE A 127 9.67 35.73 19.57
N ILE A 128 9.46 37.05 19.49
CA ILE A 128 10.44 38.06 19.89
C ILE A 128 10.68 38.02 21.40
N THR A 129 9.61 37.87 22.18
CA THR A 129 9.68 37.73 23.65
C THR A 129 10.53 36.52 24.04
N GLY A 130 10.45 35.41 23.29
CA GLY A 130 11.33 34.25 23.50
C GLY A 130 12.81 34.56 23.31
N PHE A 131 13.17 35.33 22.28
CA PHE A 131 14.56 35.77 22.10
C PHE A 131 15.03 36.70 23.21
N GLU A 132 14.18 37.59 23.69
CA GLU A 132 14.50 38.48 24.80
C GLU A 132 14.85 37.68 26.07
N PHE A 133 14.06 36.65 26.40
CA PHE A 133 14.39 35.75 27.50
C PHE A 133 15.74 35.04 27.31
N LEU A 134 16.04 34.56 26.09
CA LEU A 134 17.31 33.91 25.80
C LEU A 134 18.49 34.87 25.99
N PHE A 135 18.42 36.09 25.44
CA PHE A 135 19.47 37.09 25.63
C PHE A 135 19.67 37.45 27.10
N PHE A 136 18.57 37.66 27.84
CA PHE A 136 18.63 37.89 29.27
C PHE A 136 19.31 36.74 30.01
N PHE A 137 18.98 35.49 29.69
CA PHE A 137 19.64 34.32 30.26
C PHE A 137 21.15 34.29 29.95
N PHE A 138 21.54 34.58 28.71
CA PHE A 138 22.96 34.65 28.33
C PHE A 138 23.72 35.73 29.09
N ASP A 139 23.13 36.91 29.26
CA ASP A 139 23.73 38.01 30.02
C ASP A 139 23.88 37.65 31.50
N VAL A 140 22.87 37.04 32.11
CA VAL A 140 22.93 36.55 33.49
C VAL A 140 24.03 35.51 33.66
N ILE A 141 24.16 34.56 32.74
CA ILE A 141 25.22 33.54 32.76
C ILE A 141 26.59 34.21 32.65
N LYS A 142 26.76 35.15 31.72
CA LYS A 142 28.03 35.88 31.52
C LYS A 142 28.42 36.65 32.78
N LEU A 143 27.48 37.36 33.42
CA LEU A 143 27.69 38.07 34.67
C LEU A 143 28.05 37.11 35.82
N ALA A 144 27.36 35.97 35.93
CA ALA A 144 27.67 34.95 36.93
C ALA A 144 29.09 34.37 36.74
N TRP A 145 29.52 34.17 35.49
CA TRP A 145 30.87 33.70 35.16
C TRP A 145 31.93 34.75 35.48
N GLN A 146 31.68 36.03 35.16
CA GLN A 146 32.59 37.13 35.50
C GLN A 146 32.74 37.32 37.01
N ARG A 147 31.65 37.24 37.77
CA ARG A 147 31.68 37.30 39.24
C ARG A 147 32.45 36.14 39.85
N ARG A 148 32.34 34.93 39.30
CA ARG A 148 33.17 33.77 39.72
C ARG A 148 34.65 34.01 39.45
N LYS A 149 35.00 34.59 38.29
CA LYS A 149 36.39 34.91 37.94
C LYS A 149 36.98 36.01 38.84
N GLN A 150 36.23 37.05 39.19
CA GLN A 150 36.70 38.08 40.14
C GLN A 150 36.86 37.56 41.58
N LYS A 151 35.96 36.70 42.06
CA LYS A 151 36.11 36.08 43.40
C LYS A 151 37.34 35.17 43.52
N GLN A 152 37.78 34.55 42.42
CA GLN A 152 39.04 33.78 42.41
C GLN A 152 40.29 34.67 42.43
N VAL A 153 40.21 35.92 41.95
CA VAL A 153 41.33 36.87 41.93
C VAL A 153 41.46 37.66 43.25
N LEU A 154 40.34 37.91 43.95
CA LEU A 154 40.30 38.58 45.27
C LEU A 154 40.36 37.60 46.47
N GLY A 155 40.43 36.29 46.19
CA GLY A 155 40.58 35.21 47.17
C GLY A 155 41.99 34.61 47.21
N MET A 156 42.99 35.37 46.78
CA MET A 156 44.42 35.11 46.96
C MET A 156 45.04 36.32 47.66
#